data_AF-A0A654CAZ8-F1
#
_entry.id   AF-A0A654CAZ8-F1
#
_cell.length_a   1.000
_cell.length_b   1.000
_cell.length_c   1.000
_cell.angle_alpha   90.00
_cell.angle_beta   90.00
_cell.angle_gamma   90.00
#
_symmetry.space_group_name_H-M   'P 1'
#
loop_
_entity.id
_entity.type
_entity.pdbx_description
1 polymer ?
#
loop_
_entity_poly.entity_id
_entity_poly.type
_entity_poly.pdbx_seq_one_letter_code
_entity_poly.pdbx_strand_id
1 'polypeptide(L)'
;MLRNLISRLLSTKREEKILPQESWSVTTATLGEESLIIRFRVNAPEQLGKAHFPNVVAISWGFESLSPTTQEAMSNLEDTLTDAVEKQNKAYLTAIVTGPDSREWQYYSTSHDDFMNILNESLSCFPAFPIKISSFSDPEWEAYSRLAGSELSPN
;
A
#
# COMPACT_ATOMS: atom_id res chain seq x y z
N MET A 1 -42.62 -38.54 -2.85
CA MET A 1 -42.19 -37.12 -2.92
C MET A 1 -41.04 -36.89 -1.95
N LEU A 2 -39.77 -36.97 -2.37
CA LEU A 2 -38.61 -36.38 -1.66
C LEU A 2 -37.29 -36.62 -2.45
N ARG A 3 -37.24 -36.30 -3.74
CA ARG A 3 -35.98 -36.45 -4.53
C ARG A 3 -35.53 -35.22 -5.30
N ASN A 4 -36.22 -34.08 -5.18
CA ASN A 4 -35.98 -32.90 -6.02
C ASN A 4 -35.60 -31.61 -5.26
N LEU A 5 -34.89 -31.70 -4.14
CA LEU A 5 -34.43 -30.52 -3.40
C LEU A 5 -32.92 -30.44 -3.12
N ILE A 6 -32.14 -31.50 -3.40
CA ILE A 6 -30.69 -31.49 -3.16
C ILE A 6 -29.89 -31.07 -4.42
N SER A 7 -30.45 -31.20 -5.62
CA SER A 7 -29.79 -30.82 -6.87
C SER A 7 -29.86 -29.33 -7.22
N ARG A 8 -30.56 -28.50 -6.44
CA ARG A 8 -30.64 -27.03 -6.64
C ARG A 8 -29.73 -26.21 -5.73
N LEU A 9 -29.04 -26.84 -4.78
CA LEU A 9 -28.14 -26.15 -3.83
C LEU A 9 -26.67 -26.11 -4.29
N LEU A 10 -26.33 -26.77 -5.39
CA LEU A 10 -24.94 -26.89 -5.87
C LEU A 10 -24.60 -26.02 -7.08
N SER A 11 -25.51 -25.15 -7.58
CA SER A 11 -25.28 -24.44 -8.85
C SER A 11 -25.17 -22.90 -8.78
N THR A 12 -25.11 -22.27 -7.60
CA THR A 12 -24.80 -20.84 -7.51
C THR A 12 -24.08 -20.51 -6.22
N LYS A 13 -22.90 -21.09 -6.05
CA LYS A 13 -21.82 -20.38 -5.38
C LYS A 13 -20.67 -20.38 -6.36
N ARG A 14 -20.75 -19.46 -7.34
CA ARG A 14 -19.54 -18.98 -8.01
C ARG A 14 -18.67 -18.54 -6.84
N GLU A 15 -17.57 -19.23 -6.60
CA GLU A 15 -16.50 -18.68 -5.78
C GLU A 15 -16.04 -17.43 -6.52
N GLU A 16 -16.72 -16.31 -6.26
CA GLU A 16 -16.05 -15.03 -6.32
C GLU A 16 -14.82 -15.23 -5.47
N LYS A 17 -13.66 -15.18 -6.12
CA LYS A 17 -12.39 -15.03 -5.46
C LYS A 17 -12.50 -13.69 -4.73
N ILE A 18 -13.03 -13.71 -3.51
CA ILE A 18 -13.04 -12.58 -2.62
C ILE A 18 -11.56 -12.30 -2.42
N LEU A 19 -11.04 -11.32 -3.17
CA LEU A 19 -9.76 -10.73 -2.86
C LEU A 19 -9.84 -10.40 -1.36
N PRO A 20 -8.89 -10.86 -0.54
CA PRO A 20 -8.92 -10.59 0.88
C PRO A 20 -9.16 -9.09 1.05
N GLN A 21 -10.25 -8.72 1.74
CA GLN A 21 -10.63 -7.33 1.90
C GLN A 21 -9.40 -6.54 2.33
N GLU A 22 -9.14 -5.42 1.65
CA GLU A 22 -8.09 -4.44 1.93
C GLU A 22 -8.21 -3.91 3.36
N SER A 23 -7.83 -4.76 4.32
CA SER A 23 -7.99 -4.49 5.74
C SER A 23 -6.77 -3.68 6.13
N TRP A 24 -6.96 -2.37 6.28
CA TRP A 24 -5.92 -1.48 6.78
C TRP A 24 -5.94 -1.48 8.30
N SER A 25 -4.76 -1.48 8.91
CA SER A 25 -4.57 -1.22 10.35
C SER A 25 -3.77 0.06 10.54
N VAL A 26 -3.86 0.62 11.75
CA VAL A 26 -3.15 1.84 12.14
C VAL A 26 -2.42 1.57 13.45
N THR A 27 -1.14 1.93 13.50
CA THR A 27 -0.35 1.92 14.72
C THR A 27 0.41 3.24 14.85
N THR A 28 0.97 3.49 16.03
CA THR A 28 1.78 4.68 16.31
C THR A 28 3.17 4.23 16.73
N ALA A 29 4.20 4.88 16.19
CA ALA A 29 5.58 4.66 16.59
C ALA A 29 6.21 5.99 17.04
N THR A 30 7.33 5.90 17.76
CA THR A 30 8.11 7.08 18.13
C THR A 30 9.49 7.01 17.48
N LEU A 31 9.93 8.12 16.90
CA LEU A 31 11.27 8.29 16.36
C LEU A 31 11.94 9.45 17.11
N GLY A 32 12.69 9.12 18.16
CA GLY A 32 13.17 10.13 19.10
C GLY A 32 12.01 10.76 19.86
N GLU A 33 11.80 12.06 19.71
CA GLU A 33 10.69 12.81 20.33
C GLU A 33 9.47 12.93 19.39
N GLU A 34 9.60 12.51 18.13
CA GLU A 34 8.54 12.65 17.13
C GLU A 34 7.62 11.43 17.13
N SER A 35 6.31 11.69 16.94
CA SER A 35 5.30 10.66 16.80
C SER A 35 5.01 10.40 15.33
N LEU A 36 4.96 9.13 14.95
CA LEU A 36 4.63 8.66 13.61
C LEU A 36 3.32 7.89 13.63
N ILE A 37 2.41 8.23 12.73
CA ILE A 37 1.21 7.44 12.45
C ILE A 37 1.52 6.51 11.27
N ILE A 38 1.42 5.21 11.48
CA ILE A 38 1.69 4.19 10.47
C ILE A 38 0.39 3.51 10.11
N ARG A 39 -0.04 3.63 8.86
CA ARG A 39 -1.13 2.85 8.27
C ARG A 39 -0.53 1.74 7.42
N PHE A 40 -0.99 0.51 7.56
CA PHE A 40 -0.48 -0.61 6.76
C PHE A 40 -1.58 -1.60 6.38
N ARG A 41 -1.42 -2.27 5.24
CA ARG A 41 -2.32 -3.35 4.80
C ARG A 41 -2.05 -4.60 5.61
N VAL A 42 -3.04 -5.10 6.35
CA VAL A 42 -2.93 -6.29 7.20
C VAL A 42 -2.63 -7.51 6.36
N ASN A 43 -1.65 -8.33 6.79
CA ASN A 43 -1.22 -9.57 6.14
C ASN A 43 -0.83 -9.38 4.65
N ALA A 44 -0.29 -8.22 4.27
CA ALA A 44 0.11 -7.94 2.89
C ALA A 44 1.07 -9.00 2.29
N PRO A 45 2.12 -9.48 3.01
CA PRO A 45 3.02 -10.50 2.47
C PRO A 45 2.31 -11.82 2.13
N GLU A 46 1.37 -12.24 2.96
CA GLU A 46 0.60 -13.48 2.79
C GLU A 46 -0.42 -13.36 1.65
N GLN A 47 -1.02 -12.18 1.48
CA GLN A 47 -2.03 -11.92 0.46
C GLN A 47 -1.43 -11.70 -0.93
N LEU A 48 -0.31 -10.99 -1.00
CA LEU A 48 0.32 -10.57 -2.27
C LEU A 48 1.41 -11.56 -2.73
N GLY A 49 2.01 -12.29 -1.79
CA GLY A 49 3.05 -13.28 -2.05
C GLY A 49 4.44 -12.63 -2.22
N LYS A 50 5.27 -12.74 -1.18
CA LYS A 50 6.59 -12.09 -1.07
C LYS A 50 7.46 -12.16 -2.34
N ALA A 51 7.59 -13.35 -2.91
CA ALA A 51 8.45 -13.61 -4.07
C ALA A 51 8.05 -12.82 -5.33
N HIS A 52 6.80 -12.37 -5.45
CA HIS A 52 6.33 -11.61 -6.60
C HIS A 52 6.69 -10.12 -6.51
N PHE A 53 6.86 -9.58 -5.30
CA PHE A 53 7.13 -8.16 -5.09
C PHE A 53 8.35 -8.01 -4.17
N PRO A 54 9.58 -8.14 -4.69
CA PRO A 54 10.79 -8.13 -3.86
C PRO A 54 11.41 -6.74 -3.70
N ASN A 55 10.80 -5.68 -4.24
CA ASN A 55 11.36 -4.33 -4.22
C ASN A 55 10.42 -3.37 -3.49
N VAL A 56 10.98 -2.48 -2.69
CA VAL A 56 10.26 -1.36 -2.11
C VAL A 56 10.55 -0.11 -2.93
N VAL A 57 9.49 0.62 -3.27
CA VAL A 57 9.59 2.01 -3.75
C VAL A 57 8.90 2.89 -2.73
N ALA A 58 9.69 3.77 -2.10
CA ALA A 58 9.24 4.73 -1.10
C ALA A 58 9.17 6.12 -1.72
N ILE A 59 7.98 6.72 -1.65
CA ILE A 59 7.72 8.08 -2.10
C ILE A 59 7.49 8.94 -0.87
N SER A 60 8.30 9.97 -0.68
CA SER A 60 8.20 10.87 0.47
C SER A 60 7.84 12.28 0.03
N TRP A 61 6.99 12.93 0.80
CA TRP A 61 6.56 14.31 0.61
C TRP A 61 6.71 15.06 1.93
N GLY A 62 7.60 16.05 1.96
CA GLY A 62 7.76 16.98 3.08
C GLY A 62 6.82 18.19 2.98
N PHE A 63 6.23 18.60 4.10
CA PHE A 63 5.27 19.69 4.17
C PHE A 63 5.46 20.52 5.44
N GLU A 64 5.20 21.83 5.36
CA GLU A 64 5.18 22.71 6.53
C GLU A 64 3.85 22.60 7.30
N SER A 65 2.75 22.35 6.58
CA SER A 65 1.44 22.12 7.17
C SER A 65 0.53 21.31 6.23
N LEU A 66 -0.39 20.56 6.82
CA LEU A 66 -1.44 19.84 6.10
C LEU A 66 -2.60 20.77 5.75
N SER A 67 -2.33 21.78 4.91
CA SER A 67 -3.40 22.62 4.35
C SER A 67 -4.40 21.77 3.54
N PRO A 68 -5.66 22.20 3.36
CA PRO A 68 -6.61 21.48 2.51
C PRO A 68 -6.08 21.20 1.10
N THR A 69 -5.37 22.15 0.50
CA THR A 69 -4.74 21.99 -0.82
C THR A 69 -3.62 20.95 -0.81
N THR A 70 -2.78 20.93 0.24
CA THR A 70 -1.74 19.90 0.39
C THR A 70 -2.37 18.52 0.53
N GLN A 71 -3.41 18.40 1.36
CA GLN A 71 -4.11 17.13 1.57
C GLN A 71 -4.78 16.62 0.29
N GLU A 72 -5.43 17.50 -0.47
CA GLU A 72 -6.03 17.16 -1.77
C GLU A 72 -4.98 16.70 -2.77
N ALA A 73 -3.84 17.40 -2.87
CA ALA A 73 -2.76 17.01 -3.77
C ALA A 73 -2.12 15.66 -3.38
N MET A 74 -1.98 15.37 -2.09
CA MET A 74 -1.52 14.08 -1.59
C MET A 74 -2.53 12.95 -1.87
N SER A 75 -3.83 13.21 -1.74
CA SER A 75 -4.88 12.23 -2.11
C SER A 75 -4.81 11.93 -3.59
N ASN A 76 -4.73 12.97 -4.44
CA ASN A 76 -4.64 12.79 -5.89
C ASN A 76 -3.40 11.98 -6.30
N LEU A 77 -2.25 12.20 -5.64
CA LEU A 77 -1.05 11.38 -5.84
C LEU A 77 -1.30 9.92 -5.44
N GLU A 78 -1.79 9.70 -4.22
CA GLU A 78 -2.03 8.35 -3.66
C GLU A 78 -3.04 7.57 -4.51
N ASP A 79 -4.20 8.14 -4.77
CA ASP A 79 -5.30 7.50 -5.49
C ASP A 79 -4.89 7.17 -6.94
N THR A 80 -4.36 8.17 -7.67
CA THR A 80 -3.97 7.99 -9.08
C THR A 80 -2.87 6.93 -9.23
N LEU A 81 -1.83 7.02 -8.40
CA LEU A 81 -0.69 6.11 -8.52
C LEU A 81 -1.08 4.69 -8.08
N THR A 82 -1.80 4.55 -6.97
CA THR A 82 -2.23 3.25 -6.45
C THR A 82 -3.13 2.54 -7.45
N ASP A 83 -4.12 3.23 -8.01
CA ASP A 83 -4.99 2.68 -9.05
C ASP A 83 -4.18 2.22 -10.28
N ALA A 84 -3.20 3.01 -10.71
CA ALA A 84 -2.41 2.73 -11.90
C ALA A 84 -1.52 1.48 -11.74
N VAL A 85 -0.86 1.32 -10.58
CA VAL A 85 0.07 0.19 -10.35
C VAL A 85 -0.66 -1.10 -9.96
N GLU A 86 -1.76 -1.01 -9.19
CA GLU A 86 -2.48 -2.18 -8.69
C GLU A 86 -3.35 -2.83 -9.76
N LYS A 87 -3.99 -2.03 -10.62
CA LYS A 87 -4.75 -2.53 -11.78
C LYS A 87 -3.87 -3.35 -12.73
N GLN A 88 -2.58 -3.03 -12.79
CA GLN A 88 -1.60 -3.73 -13.62
C GLN A 88 -0.88 -4.86 -12.87
N ASN A 89 -1.17 -5.07 -11.58
CA ASN A 89 -0.48 -6.03 -10.72
C ASN A 89 1.05 -5.83 -10.71
N LYS A 90 1.49 -4.55 -10.75
CA LYS A 90 2.90 -4.18 -10.85
C LYS A 90 3.49 -3.77 -9.50
N ALA A 91 2.68 -3.15 -8.66
CA ALA A 91 3.00 -2.87 -7.28
C ALA A 91 1.71 -2.75 -6.46
N TYR A 92 1.86 -2.75 -5.15
CA TYR A 92 0.78 -2.54 -4.20
C TYR A 92 1.22 -1.56 -3.13
N LEU A 93 0.36 -0.62 -2.76
CA LEU A 93 0.59 0.26 -1.61
C LEU A 93 0.44 -0.59 -0.34
N THR A 94 1.51 -0.74 0.45
CA THR A 94 1.49 -1.62 1.63
C THR A 94 1.54 -0.85 2.94
N ALA A 95 2.14 0.34 2.96
CA ALA A 95 2.20 1.19 4.13
C ALA A 95 2.21 2.68 3.78
N ILE A 96 1.69 3.50 4.70
CA ILE A 96 1.78 4.95 4.69
C ILE A 96 2.28 5.37 6.07
N VAL A 97 3.39 6.10 6.12
CA VAL A 97 3.96 6.63 7.35
C VAL A 97 3.78 8.15 7.34
N THR A 98 3.09 8.70 8.34
CA THR A 98 2.91 10.15 8.49
C THR A 98 3.60 10.62 9.76
N GLY A 99 4.61 11.46 9.59
CA GLY A 99 5.28 12.19 10.67
C GLY A 99 4.78 13.63 10.81
N PRO A 100 5.45 14.45 11.63
CA PRO A 100 5.05 15.84 11.88
C PRO A 100 5.08 16.73 10.65
N ASP A 101 6.06 16.52 9.77
CA ASP A 101 6.38 17.38 8.62
C ASP A 101 6.50 16.59 7.31
N SER A 102 6.12 15.32 7.31
CA SER A 102 6.33 14.43 6.16
C SER A 102 5.34 13.27 6.10
N ARG A 103 5.06 12.83 4.88
CA ARG A 103 4.32 11.60 4.60
C ARG A 103 5.09 10.75 3.60
N GLU A 104 5.17 9.47 3.86
CA GLU A 104 5.80 8.47 2.99
C GLU A 104 4.79 7.39 2.61
N TRP A 105 4.74 7.05 1.32
CA TRP A 105 4.01 5.91 0.79
C TRP A 105 5.00 4.83 0.37
N GLN A 106 4.80 3.61 0.88
CA GLN A 106 5.64 2.47 0.55
C GLN A 106 4.89 1.48 -0.31
N TYR A 107 5.39 1.29 -1.53
CA TYR A 107 4.88 0.32 -2.49
C TYR A 107 5.82 -0.88 -2.57
N TYR A 108 5.27 -2.08 -2.47
CA TYR A 108 6.01 -3.29 -2.86
C TYR A 108 5.76 -3.57 -4.34
N SER A 109 6.82 -3.66 -5.11
CA SER A 109 6.82 -3.71 -6.56
C SER A 109 7.55 -4.93 -7.12
N THR A 110 7.04 -5.43 -8.25
CA THR A 110 7.69 -6.43 -9.09
C THR A 110 9.02 -5.92 -9.68
N SER A 111 9.13 -4.63 -9.98
CA SER A 111 10.29 -3.99 -10.64
C SER A 111 10.30 -2.49 -10.40
N HIS A 112 11.46 -1.94 -10.04
CA HIS A 112 11.65 -0.49 -9.90
C HIS A 112 11.35 0.25 -11.21
N ASP A 113 11.89 -0.24 -12.34
CA ASP A 113 11.77 0.44 -13.63
C ASP A 113 10.31 0.49 -14.12
N ASP A 114 9.57 -0.62 -13.97
CA ASP A 114 8.14 -0.67 -14.34
C ASP A 114 7.33 0.29 -13.46
N PHE A 115 7.62 0.36 -12.16
CA PHE A 115 6.97 1.29 -11.26
C PHE A 115 7.21 2.74 -11.68
N MET A 116 8.45 3.10 -11.98
CA MET A 116 8.81 4.46 -12.40
C MET A 116 8.16 4.85 -13.73
N ASN A 117 8.05 3.91 -14.68
CA ASN A 117 7.33 4.14 -15.94
C ASN A 117 5.84 4.46 -15.68
N ILE A 118 5.17 3.65 -14.85
CA ILE A 118 3.75 3.87 -14.50
C ILE A 118 3.56 5.17 -13.72
N LEU A 119 4.47 5.50 -12.81
CA LEU A 119 4.45 6.76 -12.07
C LEU A 119 4.51 7.96 -13.01
N ASN A 120 5.50 7.97 -13.92
CA ASN A 120 5.66 9.08 -14.86
C ASN A 120 4.46 9.21 -15.81
N GLU A 121 3.90 8.09 -16.28
CA GLU A 121 2.73 8.10 -17.16
C GLU A 121 1.47 8.57 -16.42
N SER A 122 1.16 7.98 -15.27
CA SER A 122 -0.08 8.23 -14.54
C SER A 122 -0.16 9.65 -13.95
N LEU A 123 0.98 10.23 -13.56
CA LEU A 123 1.04 11.56 -12.97
C LEU A 123 1.30 12.68 -13.99
N SER A 124 1.47 12.36 -15.28
CA SER A 124 1.81 13.34 -16.33
C SER A 124 0.80 14.48 -16.52
N CYS A 125 -0.46 14.27 -16.14
CA CYS A 125 -1.53 15.26 -16.22
C CYS A 125 -1.59 16.21 -15.02
N PHE A 126 -0.78 15.98 -13.98
CA PHE A 126 -0.77 16.80 -12.76
C PHE A 126 0.39 17.81 -12.78
N PRO A 127 0.27 18.92 -12.02
CA PRO A 127 1.44 19.71 -11.66
C PRO A 127 2.49 18.84 -10.97
N ALA A 128 3.77 19.19 -11.13
CA ALA A 128 4.85 18.45 -10.49
C ALA A 128 4.67 18.42 -8.96
N PHE A 129 4.61 17.21 -8.41
CA PHE A 129 4.55 17.01 -6.97
C PHE A 129 5.93 17.20 -6.33
N PRO A 130 6.04 17.78 -5.12
CA PRO A 130 7.31 17.97 -4.42
C PRO A 130 7.73 16.67 -3.69
N ILE A 131 7.81 15.57 -4.44
CA ILE A 131 8.12 14.24 -3.92
C ILE A 131 9.61 13.90 -4.07
N LYS A 132 10.13 13.09 -3.15
CA LYS A 132 11.40 12.38 -3.29
C LYS A 132 11.13 10.90 -3.35
N ILE A 133 11.84 10.19 -4.23
CA ILE A 133 11.65 8.76 -4.44
C ILE A 133 12.94 8.04 -4.07
N SER A 134 12.82 6.96 -3.32
CA SER A 134 13.90 6.01 -3.05
C SER A 134 13.42 4.59 -3.28
N SER A 135 14.35 3.67 -3.51
CA SER A 135 14.02 2.26 -3.73
C SER A 135 15.12 1.35 -3.21
N PHE A 136 14.72 0.18 -2.73
CA PHE A 136 15.65 -0.84 -2.25
C PHE A 136 15.04 -2.23 -2.41
N SER A 137 15.91 -3.25 -2.36
CA SER A 137 15.48 -4.64 -2.40
C SER A 137 15.10 -5.13 -1.00
N ASP A 138 13.96 -5.80 -0.87
CA ASP A 138 13.46 -6.42 0.34
C ASP A 138 12.66 -7.70 0.03
N PRO A 139 13.30 -8.74 -0.54
CA PRO A 139 12.62 -9.96 -0.97
C PRO A 139 11.92 -10.70 0.17
N GLU A 140 12.40 -10.54 1.40
CA GLU A 140 11.85 -11.20 2.59
C GLU A 140 10.77 -10.36 3.31
N TRP A 141 10.51 -9.13 2.83
CA TRP A 141 9.55 -8.19 3.41
C TRP A 141 9.87 -7.81 4.86
N GLU A 142 11.16 -7.68 5.18
CA GLU A 142 11.60 -7.32 6.52
C GLU A 142 11.24 -5.87 6.87
N ALA A 143 11.29 -4.95 5.90
CA ALA A 143 10.95 -3.54 6.11
C ALA A 143 9.46 -3.40 6.48
N TYR A 144 8.58 -4.02 5.69
CA TYR A 144 7.15 -4.11 6.02
C TYR A 144 6.92 -4.76 7.39
N SER A 145 7.62 -5.87 7.69
CA SER A 145 7.44 -6.58 8.96
C SER A 145 7.81 -5.72 10.16
N ARG A 146 8.83 -4.86 10.04
CA ARG A 146 9.19 -3.88 11.08
C ARG A 146 8.11 -2.81 11.27
N LEU A 147 7.48 -2.34 10.19
CA LEU A 147 6.41 -1.35 10.25
C LEU A 147 5.10 -1.92 10.81
N ALA A 148 4.66 -3.07 10.31
CA ALA A 148 3.46 -3.75 10.78
C ALA A 148 3.63 -4.34 12.19
N GLY A 149 4.87 -4.71 12.53
CA GLY A 149 5.26 -5.30 13.80
C GLY A 149 5.64 -4.30 14.88
N SER A 150 5.51 -2.98 14.68
CA SER A 150 5.74 -2.00 15.75
C SER A 150 4.72 -2.11 16.91
N GLU A 151 3.76 -3.04 16.83
CA GLU A 151 2.93 -3.52 17.96
C GLU A 151 3.49 -4.78 18.68
N LEU A 152 4.64 -5.32 18.27
CA LEU A 152 5.21 -6.56 18.81
C LEU A 152 6.53 -6.32 19.58
N SER A 153 6.60 -5.25 20.34
CA SER A 153 7.52 -5.16 21.49
C SER A 153 6.70 -5.02 22.77
N PRO A 154 6.42 -6.13 23.48
CA PRO A 154 6.17 -6.03 24.90
C PRO A 154 7.51 -5.64 25.54
N ASN A 155 7.56 -4.47 26.17
CA ASN A 155 8.44 -4.32 27.34
C ASN A 155 8.03 -5.32 28.42
#